data_AF-V5HY08-F1
#
_entry.id   AF-V5HY08-F1
#
_cell.length_a   1.000
_cell.length_b   1.000
_cell.length_c   1.000
_cell.angle_alpha   90.00
_cell.angle_beta   90.00
_cell.angle_gamma   90.00
#
_symmetry.space_group_name_H-M   'P 1'
#
loop_
_entity.id
_entity.type
_entity.pdbx_description
1 polymer ?
#
loop_
_entity_poly.entity_id
_entity_poly.type
_entity_poly.pdbx_seq_one_letter_code
_entity_poly.pdbx_strand_id
1 'polypeptide(L)'
;LVGRALVLKSVQTGRSACATLLTSLSSRTYVAYFAGPVAGTVFVRQWASYASVYGELYWVNGTRRDYRVQWSLLHGGAMRPSGRQVQQSLESTGVPVNVPIEKPDSLVPFYVPPGDAAQLWVGKSPHAPTTRTYHVFSDLMSLEAVAMGNLQVALRDAAGTLISVVGLHLWRPKHAVANLGQDNGKVIFHQSSPFEPTLTIVQLKNPHFIAEEYKIAEIAIGTTDTVCPTPIITFNPAGVKPFETPPAGWGTSDQYAVGDLTGKYGLFSGKADVYRQLLDPTLPMSGP
;
A
#
# COMPACT_ATOMS: atom_id res chain seq x y z
N LEU A 1 -4.25 6.14 -12.90
CA LEU A 1 -3.51 6.32 -14.16
C LEU A 1 -2.64 5.09 -14.46
N VAL A 2 -1.82 4.63 -13.51
CA VAL A 2 -1.07 3.38 -13.64
C VAL A 2 -1.98 2.20 -13.96
N GLY A 3 -1.57 1.34 -14.89
CA GLY A 3 -2.38 0.21 -15.38
C GLY A 3 -3.40 0.58 -16.46
N ARG A 4 -3.63 1.87 -16.76
CA ARG A 4 -4.43 2.32 -17.92
C ARG A 4 -3.56 2.46 -19.17
N ALA A 5 -4.18 2.39 -20.34
CA ALA A 5 -3.49 2.56 -21.61
C ALA A 5 -3.49 4.02 -22.08
N LEU A 6 -2.33 4.54 -22.46
CA LEU A 6 -2.18 5.68 -23.36
C LEU A 6 -2.49 5.21 -24.78
N VAL A 7 -3.36 5.92 -25.49
CA VAL A 7 -3.75 5.60 -26.87
C VAL A 7 -3.35 6.74 -27.79
N LEU A 8 -2.59 6.42 -28.84
CA LEU A 8 -2.26 7.31 -29.95
C LEU A 8 -3.08 6.89 -31.16
N LYS A 9 -3.78 7.84 -31.78
CA LYS A 9 -4.55 7.59 -33.01
C LYS A 9 -3.94 8.36 -34.17
N SER A 10 -3.60 7.65 -35.24
CA SER A 10 -3.10 8.25 -36.47
C SER A 10 -4.21 9.02 -37.18
N VAL A 11 -3.96 10.30 -37.45
CA VAL A 11 -4.88 11.15 -38.21
C VAL A 11 -4.88 10.81 -39.71
N GLN A 12 -3.79 10.22 -40.23
CA GLN A 12 -3.67 9.90 -41.65
C GLN A 12 -4.19 8.50 -42.00
N THR A 13 -3.98 7.53 -41.12
CA THR A 13 -4.31 6.11 -41.39
C THR A 13 -5.48 5.58 -40.54
N GLY A 14 -5.94 6.35 -39.56
CA GLY A 14 -6.99 5.94 -38.61
C GLY A 14 -6.58 4.84 -37.63
N ARG A 15 -5.38 4.27 -37.76
CA ARG A 15 -4.85 3.23 -36.89
C ARG A 15 -4.51 3.77 -35.50
N SER A 16 -4.65 2.92 -34.48
CA SER A 16 -4.29 3.26 -33.10
C SER A 16 -3.10 2.44 -32.62
N ALA A 17 -2.23 3.06 -31.83
CA ALA A 17 -1.20 2.42 -31.04
C ALA A 17 -1.49 2.66 -29.56
N CYS A 18 -1.25 1.67 -28.70
CA CYS A 18 -1.55 1.75 -27.28
C CYS A 18 -0.37 1.29 -26.44
N ALA A 19 -0.14 1.92 -25.28
CA ALA A 19 0.87 1.51 -24.31
C ALA A 19 0.36 1.68 -22.87
N THR A 20 0.69 0.74 -21.98
CA THR A 20 0.28 0.81 -20.57
C THR A 20 1.12 1.84 -19.82
N LEU A 21 0.47 2.65 -18.97
CA LEU A 21 1.13 3.55 -18.05
C LEU A 21 1.72 2.76 -16.88
N LEU A 22 3.04 2.76 -16.76
CA LEU A 22 3.81 2.08 -15.72
C LEU A 22 4.55 3.09 -14.84
N THR A 23 4.78 2.75 -13.57
CA THR A 23 5.71 3.49 -12.72
C THR A 23 7.13 3.01 -13.04
N SER A 24 8.01 3.92 -13.47
CA SER A 24 9.38 3.56 -13.91
C SER A 24 10.46 3.83 -12.87
N LEU A 25 10.14 4.57 -11.80
CA LEU A 25 11.10 4.98 -10.78
C LEU A 25 10.97 4.09 -9.55
N SER A 26 12.07 3.41 -9.19
CA SER A 26 12.13 2.67 -7.93
C SER A 26 12.02 3.64 -6.76
N SER A 27 11.13 3.32 -5.82
CA SER A 27 10.94 4.08 -4.60
C SER A 27 11.06 3.19 -3.38
N ARG A 28 11.55 3.78 -2.30
CA ARG A 28 11.47 3.18 -0.96
C ARG A 28 10.37 3.88 -0.20
N THR A 29 9.50 3.09 0.42
CA THR A 29 8.41 3.61 1.25
C THR A 29 8.73 3.32 2.69
N TYR A 30 8.55 4.31 3.54
CA TYR A 30 8.68 4.22 4.98
C TYR A 30 7.35 4.62 5.61
N VAL A 31 7.03 4.06 6.77
CA VAL A 31 5.76 4.29 7.47
C VAL A 31 5.99 4.55 8.95
N ALA A 32 5.20 5.48 9.49
CA ALA A 32 5.12 5.85 10.89
C ALA A 32 3.65 5.77 11.34
N TYR A 33 3.41 5.05 12.44
CA TYR A 33 2.07 4.87 13.02
C TYR A 33 1.95 5.69 14.30
N PHE A 34 0.95 6.56 14.36
CA PHE A 34 0.64 7.40 15.50
C PHE A 34 -0.58 6.86 16.24
N ALA A 35 -0.52 6.78 17.57
CA ALA A 35 -1.58 6.24 18.42
C ALA A 35 -2.19 7.26 19.40
N GLY A 36 -1.65 8.49 19.49
CA GLY A 36 -2.15 9.56 20.37
C GLY A 36 -1.07 10.61 20.68
N PRO A 37 -1.44 11.86 21.05
CA PRO A 37 -2.76 12.48 21.02
C PRO A 37 -3.30 12.73 19.59
N VAL A 38 -2.39 12.71 18.60
CA VAL A 38 -2.71 12.58 17.18
C VAL A 38 -2.56 11.10 16.83
N ALA A 39 -3.53 10.54 16.11
CA ALA A 39 -3.46 9.18 15.59
C ALA A 39 -3.51 9.18 14.06
N GLY A 40 -3.08 8.06 13.48
CA GLY A 40 -3.08 7.86 12.03
C GLY A 40 -1.71 7.46 11.50
N THR A 41 -1.47 7.72 10.22
CA THR A 41 -0.28 7.20 9.52
C THR A 41 0.42 8.28 8.74
N VAL A 42 1.74 8.27 8.76
CA VAL A 42 2.59 9.07 7.87
C VAL A 42 3.45 8.14 7.05
N PHE A 43 3.39 8.27 5.73
CA PHE A 43 4.26 7.62 4.78
C PHE A 43 5.29 8.61 4.25
N VAL A 44 6.55 8.23 4.25
CA VAL A 44 7.62 8.95 3.55
C VAL A 44 8.10 8.07 2.41
N ARG A 45 7.99 8.56 1.18
CA ARG A 45 8.46 7.86 -0.01
C ARG A 45 9.67 8.57 -0.56
N GLN A 46 10.71 7.83 -0.90
CA GLN A 46 11.96 8.40 -1.43
C GLN A 46 12.32 7.72 -2.74
N TRP A 47 12.59 8.55 -3.74
CA TRP A 47 13.21 8.21 -5.02
C TRP A 47 14.65 8.73 -5.03
N ALA A 48 15.36 8.52 -6.14
CA ALA A 48 16.75 8.96 -6.29
C ALA A 48 16.94 10.49 -6.16
N SER A 49 15.98 11.29 -6.62
CA SER A 49 16.12 12.76 -6.71
C SER A 49 15.11 13.57 -5.90
N TYR A 50 14.04 12.95 -5.41
CA TYR A 50 13.01 13.62 -4.62
C TYR A 50 12.36 12.65 -3.64
N ALA A 51 11.60 13.21 -2.72
CA ALA A 51 10.80 12.47 -1.75
C ALA A 51 9.39 13.05 -1.68
N SER A 52 8.48 12.30 -1.08
CA SER A 52 7.14 12.76 -0.79
C SER A 52 6.70 12.30 0.59
N VAL A 53 5.85 13.08 1.23
CA VAL A 53 5.16 12.70 2.46
C VAL A 53 3.67 12.58 2.16
N TYR A 54 3.05 11.51 2.65
CA TYR A 54 1.61 11.35 2.70
C TYR A 54 1.19 11.13 4.15
N GLY A 55 0.39 12.02 4.71
CA GLY A 55 -0.15 11.90 6.06
C GLY A 55 -1.66 11.69 6.02
N GLU A 56 -2.16 10.76 6.83
CA GLU A 56 -3.57 10.66 7.20
C GLU A 56 -3.66 10.71 8.72
N LEU A 57 -3.86 11.90 9.28
CA LEU A 57 -3.78 12.18 10.71
C LEU A 57 -5.07 12.79 11.25
N TYR A 58 -5.45 12.41 12.47
CA TYR A 58 -6.63 12.92 13.16
C TYR A 58 -6.44 12.97 14.67
N TRP A 59 -7.26 13.78 15.34
CA TRP A 59 -7.28 13.86 16.80
C TRP A 59 -8.06 12.71 17.43
N VAL A 60 -7.47 12.03 18.41
CA VAL A 60 -8.13 10.92 19.12
C VAL A 60 -9.28 11.41 20.01
N ASN A 61 -9.10 12.58 20.64
CA ASN A 61 -10.07 13.08 21.63
C ASN A 61 -11.25 13.86 21.03
N GLY A 62 -11.49 13.81 19.71
CA GLY A 62 -12.67 14.38 19.03
C GLY A 62 -12.95 15.88 19.22
N THR A 63 -12.10 16.59 19.96
CA THR A 63 -12.35 17.93 20.52
C THR A 63 -11.46 19.01 19.91
N ARG A 64 -10.77 18.71 18.81
CA ARG A 64 -9.85 19.65 18.17
C ARG A 64 -10.28 19.86 16.73
N ARG A 65 -10.30 21.14 16.32
CA ARG A 65 -10.57 21.56 14.95
C ARG A 65 -9.44 21.08 14.03
N ASP A 66 -9.67 21.16 12.72
CA ASP A 66 -8.62 20.92 11.75
C ASP A 66 -7.42 21.83 12.05
N TYR A 67 -6.24 21.23 12.16
CA TYR A 67 -5.05 21.89 12.65
C TYR A 67 -3.85 21.50 11.79
N ARG A 68 -2.90 22.43 11.60
CA ARG A 68 -1.65 22.14 10.89
C ARG A 68 -0.54 21.92 11.89
N VAL A 69 0.15 20.80 11.74
CA VAL A 69 1.34 20.46 12.53
C VAL A 69 2.57 20.55 11.65
N GLN A 70 3.68 20.95 12.26
CA GLN A 70 4.99 20.82 11.65
C GLN A 70 5.51 19.40 11.82
N TRP A 71 6.13 18.84 10.79
CA TRP A 71 6.80 17.54 10.90
C TRP A 71 8.27 17.61 10.52
N SER A 72 9.07 16.73 11.12
CA SER A 72 10.50 16.61 10.86
C SER A 72 10.97 15.17 11.09
N LEU A 73 12.06 14.79 10.44
CA LEU A 73 12.76 13.55 10.72
C LEU A 73 13.83 13.77 11.77
N LEU A 74 13.88 12.86 12.74
CA LEU A 74 14.88 12.79 13.79
C LEU A 74 15.64 11.46 13.68
N HIS A 75 16.86 11.43 14.21
CA HIS A 75 17.67 10.23 14.35
C HIS A 75 18.02 10.00 15.83
N GLY A 76 17.81 8.77 16.31
CA GLY A 76 18.16 8.37 17.70
C GLY A 76 19.62 7.96 17.84
N GLY A 77 20.31 8.51 18.84
CA GLY A 77 21.74 8.31 19.08
C GLY A 77 22.17 6.93 19.62
N ALA A 78 21.24 6.02 19.95
CA ALA A 78 21.57 4.70 20.50
C ALA A 78 20.97 3.54 19.68
N MET A 79 21.80 2.56 19.31
CA MET A 79 21.38 1.33 18.62
C MET A 79 20.49 0.49 19.55
N ARG A 80 19.24 0.19 19.15
CA ARG A 80 18.36 -0.75 19.86
C ARG A 80 18.37 -2.15 19.22
N PRO A 81 18.07 -3.20 19.99
CA PRO A 81 18.25 -4.59 19.56
C PRO A 81 17.25 -4.96 18.46
N SER A 82 17.69 -5.87 17.60
CA SER A 82 17.06 -6.37 16.37
C SER A 82 15.53 -6.26 16.30
N GLY A 83 15.03 -5.76 15.16
CA GLY A 83 13.62 -5.59 14.80
C GLY A 83 12.74 -6.84 14.75
N ARG A 84 13.07 -7.90 15.50
CA ARG A 84 12.26 -9.12 15.69
C ARG A 84 11.17 -8.94 16.75
N GLN A 85 11.42 -8.16 17.82
CA GLN A 85 10.47 -8.01 18.93
C GLN A 85 9.31 -7.04 18.63
N VAL A 86 9.53 -5.98 17.85
CA VAL A 86 8.45 -5.06 17.42
C VAL A 86 7.56 -5.71 16.34
N GLN A 87 8.15 -6.58 15.51
CA GLN A 87 7.51 -7.27 14.38
C GLN A 87 6.45 -8.29 14.81
N GLN A 88 6.73 -9.09 15.86
CA GLN A 88 5.81 -10.14 16.32
C GLN A 88 4.51 -9.60 16.94
N SER A 89 4.52 -8.37 17.45
CA SER A 89 3.34 -7.74 18.05
C SER A 89 2.45 -7.04 17.00
N LEU A 90 3.04 -6.46 15.93
CA LEU A 90 2.28 -5.86 14.82
C LEU A 90 1.55 -6.92 13.97
N GLU A 91 2.17 -8.09 13.77
CA GLU A 91 1.61 -9.18 12.96
C GLU A 91 0.49 -9.96 13.67
N SER A 92 0.38 -9.85 15.00
CA SER A 92 -0.60 -10.62 15.81
C SER A 92 -1.74 -9.81 16.42
N THR A 93 -1.60 -8.48 16.60
CA THR A 93 -2.58 -7.67 17.35
C THR A 93 -3.16 -6.48 16.60
N GLY A 94 -2.58 -6.08 15.45
CA GLY A 94 -3.04 -4.89 14.72
C GLY A 94 -2.83 -3.56 15.46
N VAL A 95 -2.18 -3.56 16.63
CA VAL A 95 -1.90 -2.36 17.43
C VAL A 95 -0.39 -2.07 17.38
N PRO A 96 0.02 -0.83 17.05
CA PRO A 96 1.43 -0.44 17.12
C PRO A 96 1.95 -0.61 18.55
N VAL A 97 3.07 -1.32 18.72
CA VAL A 97 3.81 -1.28 19.97
C VAL A 97 4.25 0.16 20.18
N ASN A 98 3.72 0.82 21.22
CA ASN A 98 4.28 2.06 21.72
C ASN A 98 5.71 1.79 22.18
N VAL A 99 6.68 1.91 21.26
CA VAL A 99 8.08 1.95 21.62
C VAL A 99 8.24 3.16 22.53
N PRO A 100 8.71 3.01 23.79
CA PRO A 100 8.90 4.13 24.68
C PRO A 100 9.76 5.17 23.97
N ILE A 101 9.21 6.38 23.84
CA ILE A 101 9.89 7.56 23.31
C ILE A 101 11.26 7.62 23.99
N GLU A 102 12.35 7.55 23.20
CA GLU A 102 13.67 7.88 23.73
C GLU A 102 13.58 9.27 24.37
N LYS A 103 14.22 9.47 25.52
CA LYS A 103 14.24 10.79 26.16
C LYS A 103 14.60 11.83 25.10
N PRO A 104 13.89 12.97 25.00
CA PRO A 104 14.08 13.97 23.96
C PRO A 104 15.55 14.39 23.76
N ASP A 105 16.36 14.28 24.82
CA ASP A 105 17.78 14.63 24.87
C ASP A 105 18.70 13.77 23.96
N SER A 106 18.25 12.60 23.48
CA SER A 106 19.04 11.74 22.57
C SER A 106 18.64 11.81 21.10
N LEU A 107 17.65 12.67 20.76
CA LEU A 107 17.13 12.81 19.40
C LEU A 107 17.82 13.97 18.67
N VAL A 108 18.51 13.67 17.58
CA VAL A 108 19.18 14.68 16.75
C VAL A 108 18.27 15.02 15.56
N PRO A 109 18.02 16.32 15.27
CA PRO A 109 17.36 16.75 14.06
C PRO A 109 18.10 16.22 12.82
N PHE A 110 17.40 15.46 11.98
CA PHE A 110 17.98 14.89 10.78
C PHE A 110 17.54 15.66 9.53
N TYR A 111 16.24 15.92 9.38
CA TYR A 111 15.73 16.64 8.22
C TYR A 111 14.45 17.39 8.56
N VAL A 112 14.35 18.63 8.09
CA VAL A 112 13.14 19.46 8.14
C VAL A 112 12.78 19.80 6.69
N PRO A 113 11.59 19.41 6.19
CA PRO A 113 11.20 19.74 4.82
C PRO A 113 11.09 21.25 4.61
N PRO A 114 11.31 21.75 3.39
CA PRO A 114 11.17 23.17 3.09
C PRO A 114 9.70 23.59 2.90
N GLY A 115 9.40 24.84 3.28
CA GLY A 115 8.13 25.49 2.96
C GLY A 115 6.88 24.73 3.41
N ASP A 116 5.89 24.65 2.54
CA ASP A 116 4.61 23.96 2.82
C ASP A 116 4.79 22.46 3.05
N ALA A 117 5.85 21.84 2.52
CA ALA A 117 6.11 20.42 2.73
C ALA A 117 6.41 20.08 4.18
N ALA A 118 6.73 21.06 5.03
CA ALA A 118 6.92 20.89 6.47
C ALA A 118 5.60 20.76 7.24
N GLN A 119 4.46 20.99 6.60
CA GLN A 119 3.15 21.03 7.25
C GLN A 119 2.34 19.78 6.92
N LEU A 120 1.71 19.17 7.93
CA LEU A 120 0.69 18.13 7.75
C LEU A 120 -0.61 18.59 8.40
N TRP A 121 -1.73 18.25 7.78
CA TRP A 121 -3.04 18.43 8.39
C TRP A 121 -3.36 17.32 9.37
N VAL A 122 -3.97 17.71 10.48
CA VAL A 122 -4.58 16.82 11.47
C VAL A 122 -6.07 17.16 11.50
N GLY A 123 -6.88 16.22 11.02
CA GLY A 123 -8.33 16.40 10.96
C GLY A 123 -9.01 16.23 12.32
N LYS A 124 -10.21 16.81 12.44
CA LYS A 124 -11.04 16.69 13.66
C LYS A 124 -11.51 15.27 13.99
N SER A 125 -11.65 14.41 12.97
CA SER A 125 -12.18 13.06 13.09
C SER A 125 -11.51 12.14 12.06
N PRO A 126 -11.49 10.82 12.29
CA PRO A 126 -11.06 9.86 11.28
C PRO A 126 -11.79 10.08 9.95
N HIS A 127 -11.09 9.86 8.84
CA HIS A 127 -11.61 9.91 7.47
C HIS A 127 -12.22 11.24 6.99
N ALA A 128 -12.12 12.32 7.78
CA ALA A 128 -12.47 13.65 7.26
C ALA A 128 -11.51 13.99 6.10
N PRO A 129 -11.96 14.66 5.02
CA PRO A 129 -11.08 15.04 3.92
C PRO A 129 -9.84 15.85 4.36
N THR A 130 -9.97 16.56 5.48
CA THR A 130 -8.91 17.34 6.12
C THR A 130 -7.85 16.50 6.84
N THR A 131 -8.02 15.18 6.99
CA THR A 131 -6.99 14.31 7.58
C THR A 131 -5.83 14.05 6.63
N ARG A 132 -6.04 14.23 5.33
CA ARG A 132 -5.10 13.81 4.28
C ARG A 132 -4.23 14.98 3.83
N THR A 133 -2.93 14.73 3.74
CA THR A 133 -1.96 15.70 3.22
C THR A 133 -0.95 14.98 2.35
N TYR A 134 -0.57 15.61 1.24
CA TYR A 134 0.46 15.11 0.34
C TYR A 134 1.36 16.26 -0.10
N HIS A 135 2.67 16.09 0.07
CA HIS A 135 3.68 17.02 -0.42
C HIS A 135 4.85 16.28 -1.06
N VAL A 136 5.44 16.91 -2.06
CA VAL A 136 6.68 16.47 -2.72
C VAL A 136 7.77 17.48 -2.40
N PHE A 137 8.98 17.01 -2.12
CA PHE A 137 10.13 17.84 -1.75
C PHE A 137 11.44 17.20 -2.21
N SER A 138 12.50 18.00 -2.29
CA SER A 138 13.85 17.60 -2.70
C SER A 138 14.82 17.57 -1.50
N ASP A 139 16.09 17.26 -1.79
CA ASP A 139 17.21 17.44 -0.86
C ASP A 139 17.17 16.55 0.41
N LEU A 140 16.38 15.47 0.37
CA LEU A 140 16.43 14.43 1.40
C LEU A 140 17.51 13.40 1.06
N MET A 141 18.54 13.31 1.89
CA MET A 141 19.58 12.27 1.80
C MET A 141 18.95 10.87 1.92
N SER A 142 19.57 9.87 1.28
CA SER A 142 19.10 8.47 1.33
C SER A 142 18.84 8.00 2.77
N LEU A 143 17.57 7.72 3.07
CA LEU A 143 17.15 7.27 4.41
C LEU A 143 17.74 5.90 4.77
N GLU A 144 18.03 5.07 3.77
CA GLU A 144 18.72 3.79 3.96
C GLU A 144 20.17 3.99 4.40
N ALA A 145 20.86 4.97 3.82
CA ALA A 145 22.27 5.22 4.11
C ALA A 145 22.49 5.82 5.49
N VAL A 146 21.52 6.60 5.99
CA VAL A 146 21.67 7.38 7.22
C VAL A 146 21.38 6.56 8.47
N ALA A 147 20.41 5.63 8.43
CA ALA A 147 19.91 5.07 9.68
C ALA A 147 19.37 3.65 9.52
N MET A 148 20.19 2.69 9.95
CA MET A 148 19.85 1.28 10.17
C MET A 148 18.79 1.09 11.29
N GLY A 149 17.63 1.75 11.20
CA GLY A 149 16.48 1.52 12.08
C GLY A 149 16.18 2.57 13.17
N ASN A 150 16.92 3.69 13.21
CA ASN A 150 16.77 4.73 14.24
C ASN A 150 16.11 6.03 13.74
N LEU A 151 15.38 5.99 12.62
CA LEU A 151 14.64 7.16 12.14
C LEU A 151 13.33 7.31 12.92
N GLN A 152 12.97 8.55 13.22
CA GLN A 152 11.72 8.89 13.88
C GLN A 152 11.06 10.07 13.17
N VAL A 153 9.73 10.12 13.20
CA VAL A 153 8.93 11.26 12.75
C VAL A 153 8.45 12.00 13.98
N ALA A 154 8.76 13.29 14.05
CA ALA A 154 8.26 14.18 15.09
C ALA A 154 7.17 15.10 14.53
N LEU A 155 6.11 15.29 15.30
CA LEU A 155 5.06 16.28 15.05
C LEU A 155 5.15 17.39 16.11
N ARG A 156 5.05 18.64 15.65
CA ARG A 156 5.12 19.84 16.49
C ARG A 156 3.95 20.78 16.21
N ASP A 157 3.55 21.54 17.22
CA ASP A 157 2.57 22.61 17.05
C ASP A 157 3.20 23.86 16.40
N ALA A 158 2.39 24.90 16.16
CA ALA A 158 2.86 26.16 15.59
C ALA A 158 3.88 26.92 16.47
N ALA A 159 3.94 26.62 17.78
CA ALA A 159 4.92 27.17 18.71
C ALA A 159 6.23 26.35 18.77
N GLY A 160 6.30 25.21 18.05
CA GLY A 160 7.43 24.30 18.07
C GLY A 160 7.39 23.25 19.19
N THR A 161 6.32 23.22 19.99
CA THR A 161 6.13 22.24 21.07
C THR A 161 5.92 20.86 20.48
N LEU A 162 6.62 19.87 21.02
CA LEU A 162 6.51 18.47 20.58
C LEU A 162 5.14 17.90 20.95
N ILE A 163 4.42 17.40 19.94
CA ILE A 163 3.11 16.75 20.10
C ILE A 163 3.27 15.24 20.24
N SER A 164 4.02 14.64 19.31
CA SER A 164 4.23 13.20 19.24
C SER A 164 5.49 12.87 18.46
N VAL A 165 6.14 11.76 18.80
CA VAL A 165 7.30 11.23 18.09
C VAL A 165 7.15 9.73 18.00
N VAL A 166 7.33 9.18 16.81
CA VAL A 166 7.17 7.74 16.55
C VAL A 166 8.27 7.25 15.60
N GLY A 167 8.56 5.94 15.66
CA GLY A 167 9.53 5.31 14.76
C GLY A 167 9.09 5.36 13.29
N LEU A 168 10.03 5.63 12.40
CA LEU A 168 9.87 5.52 10.95
C LEU A 168 10.47 4.19 10.49
N HIS A 169 9.64 3.32 9.92
CA HIS A 169 10.05 1.96 9.55
C HIS A 169 9.99 1.76 8.04
N LEU A 170 10.96 1.02 7.47
CA LEU A 170 10.91 0.61 6.08
C LEU A 170 9.65 -0.26 5.85
N TRP A 171 8.84 0.13 4.87
CA TRP A 171 7.70 -0.66 4.42
C TRP A 171 8.22 -1.94 3.78
N ARG A 172 7.80 -3.09 4.32
CA ARG A 172 8.12 -4.39 3.74
C ARG A 172 7.11 -4.72 2.64
N PRO A 173 7.58 -5.03 1.42
CA PRO A 173 6.71 -5.52 0.36
C PRO A 173 5.83 -6.68 0.82
N LYS A 174 4.58 -6.68 0.36
CA LYS A 174 3.65 -7.78 0.58
C LYS A 174 3.82 -8.80 -0.54
N HIS A 175 3.84 -10.08 -0.17
CA HIS A 175 4.01 -11.18 -1.10
C HIS A 175 3.12 -12.34 -0.63
N ALA A 176 2.21 -12.78 -1.50
CA ALA A 176 1.28 -13.85 -1.23
C ALA A 176 1.32 -14.86 -2.37
N VAL A 177 1.21 -16.15 -2.03
CA VAL A 177 1.24 -17.24 -2.99
C VAL A 177 0.08 -18.18 -2.69
N ALA A 178 -0.80 -18.36 -3.68
CA ALA A 178 -1.77 -19.44 -3.71
C ALA A 178 -1.15 -20.59 -4.52
N ASN A 179 -0.70 -21.64 -3.83
CA ASN A 179 -0.13 -22.83 -4.47
C ASN A 179 -1.23 -23.89 -4.60
N LEU A 180 -1.59 -24.24 -5.84
CA LEU A 180 -2.66 -25.19 -6.15
C LEU A 180 -2.13 -26.62 -6.37
N GLY A 181 -0.84 -26.85 -6.11
CA GLY A 181 -0.17 -28.13 -6.29
C GLY A 181 0.72 -28.17 -7.54
N GLN A 182 1.55 -29.22 -7.65
CA GLN A 182 2.52 -29.35 -8.75
C GLN A 182 1.86 -29.45 -10.14
N ASP A 183 0.65 -30.03 -10.18
CA ASP A 183 -0.09 -30.33 -11.40
C ASP A 183 -1.01 -29.19 -11.83
N ASN A 184 -1.43 -28.32 -10.90
CA ASN A 184 -2.35 -27.21 -11.19
C ASN A 184 -1.63 -25.85 -11.27
N GLY A 185 -0.48 -25.71 -10.60
CA GLY A 185 0.33 -24.50 -10.63
C GLY A 185 0.09 -23.56 -9.44
N LYS A 186 0.30 -22.26 -9.64
CA LYS A 186 0.24 -21.25 -8.58
C LYS A 186 -0.17 -19.86 -9.09
N VAL A 187 -0.68 -19.04 -8.18
CA VAL A 187 -0.92 -17.61 -8.40
C VAL A 187 -0.13 -16.82 -7.35
N ILE A 188 0.62 -15.82 -7.79
CA ILE A 188 1.48 -14.99 -6.93
C ILE A 188 0.98 -13.56 -7.00
N PHE A 189 0.91 -12.91 -5.84
CA PHE A 189 0.62 -11.49 -5.70
C PHE A 189 1.81 -10.82 -5.02
N HIS A 190 2.27 -9.72 -5.59
CA HIS A 190 3.37 -8.93 -5.03
C HIS A 190 3.06 -7.44 -5.10
N GLN A 191 3.19 -6.74 -3.97
CA GLN A 191 3.00 -5.30 -3.90
C GLN A 191 4.15 -4.67 -3.11
N SER A 192 4.95 -3.84 -3.78
CA SER A 192 6.14 -3.22 -3.17
C SER A 192 5.78 -2.16 -2.13
N SER A 193 4.68 -1.44 -2.32
CA SER A 193 4.11 -0.51 -1.32
C SER A 193 2.61 -0.29 -1.58
N PRO A 194 1.84 0.28 -0.63
CA PRO A 194 0.41 0.57 -0.81
C PRO A 194 0.11 1.54 -1.97
N PHE A 195 1.14 2.25 -2.45
CA PHE A 195 1.04 3.22 -3.54
C PHE A 195 1.37 2.64 -4.92
N GLU A 196 1.86 1.41 -4.97
CA GLU A 196 2.15 0.71 -6.22
C GLU A 196 1.06 -0.31 -6.53
N PRO A 197 0.76 -0.55 -7.81
CA PRO A 197 -0.18 -1.60 -8.21
C PRO A 197 0.35 -2.98 -7.77
N THR A 198 -0.57 -3.91 -7.57
CA THR A 198 -0.20 -5.29 -7.25
C THR A 198 0.17 -6.03 -8.53
N LEU A 199 1.39 -6.56 -8.57
CA LEU A 199 1.82 -7.50 -9.59
C LEU A 199 1.20 -8.87 -9.30
N THR A 200 0.33 -9.30 -10.21
CA THR A 200 -0.27 -10.64 -10.19
C THR A 200 0.38 -11.50 -11.26
N ILE A 201 0.95 -12.63 -10.84
CA ILE A 201 1.54 -13.63 -11.71
C ILE A 201 0.69 -14.90 -11.65
N VAL A 202 -0.02 -15.21 -12.74
CA VAL A 202 -0.83 -16.42 -12.87
C VAL A 202 -0.01 -17.47 -13.61
N GLN A 203 0.23 -18.62 -12.99
CA GLN A 203 0.97 -19.74 -13.56
C GLN A 203 0.16 -21.03 -13.36
N LEU A 204 -0.73 -21.34 -14.29
CA LEU A 204 -1.59 -22.52 -14.21
C LEU A 204 -1.24 -23.52 -15.30
N LYS A 205 -1.34 -24.80 -14.95
CA LYS A 205 -1.14 -25.93 -15.88
C LYS A 205 -2.47 -26.64 -16.10
N ASN A 206 -2.75 -26.98 -17.35
CA ASN A 206 -4.00 -27.58 -17.82
C ASN A 206 -5.30 -26.94 -17.29
N PRO A 207 -5.40 -25.59 -17.15
CA PRO A 207 -6.55 -24.98 -16.48
C PRO A 207 -7.88 -25.27 -17.17
N HIS A 208 -7.90 -25.46 -18.49
CA HIS A 208 -9.12 -25.80 -19.24
C HIS A 208 -9.82 -27.10 -18.83
N PHE A 209 -9.13 -28.01 -18.11
CA PHE A 209 -9.73 -29.25 -17.59
C PHE A 209 -10.10 -29.17 -16.10
N ILE A 210 -9.67 -28.12 -15.40
CA ILE A 210 -9.73 -28.05 -13.93
C ILE A 210 -10.42 -26.81 -13.37
N ALA A 211 -10.54 -25.73 -14.15
CA ALA A 211 -11.12 -24.48 -13.67
C ALA A 211 -11.72 -23.62 -14.79
N GLU A 212 -13.00 -23.29 -14.66
CA GLU A 212 -13.67 -22.28 -15.49
C GLU A 212 -13.47 -20.87 -14.92
N GLU A 213 -13.44 -20.76 -13.58
CA GLU A 213 -13.35 -19.51 -12.83
C GLU A 213 -12.26 -19.57 -11.75
N TYR A 214 -11.79 -18.41 -11.35
CA TYR A 214 -10.82 -18.16 -10.30
C TYR A 214 -11.09 -16.79 -9.67
N LYS A 215 -11.11 -16.76 -8.35
CA LYS A 215 -11.48 -15.59 -7.56
C LYS A 215 -10.86 -15.63 -6.16
N ILE A 216 -10.73 -14.47 -5.55
CA ILE A 216 -10.40 -14.32 -4.13
C ILE A 216 -11.72 -14.27 -3.36
N ALA A 217 -11.88 -15.17 -2.40
CA ALA A 217 -13.10 -15.29 -1.61
C ALA A 217 -13.00 -14.47 -0.30
N GLU A 218 -14.15 -14.13 0.28
CA GLU A 218 -14.22 -13.44 1.60
C GLU A 218 -13.87 -14.36 2.77
N ILE A 219 -13.90 -15.67 2.54
CA ILE A 219 -13.62 -16.68 3.55
C ILE A 219 -12.11 -16.83 3.80
N ALA A 220 -11.74 -16.93 5.07
CA ALA A 220 -10.43 -17.42 5.46
C ALA A 220 -10.51 -18.95 5.62
N ILE A 221 -9.63 -19.67 4.93
CA ILE A 221 -9.45 -21.12 5.10
C ILE A 221 -8.10 -21.38 5.77
N GLY A 222 -7.98 -22.51 6.47
CA GLY A 222 -6.72 -22.95 7.05
C GLY A 222 -5.68 -23.24 5.97
N THR A 223 -4.40 -23.21 6.33
CA THR A 223 -3.28 -23.45 5.39
C THR A 223 -3.22 -24.90 4.89
N THR A 224 -3.91 -25.82 5.56
CA THR A 224 -4.01 -27.24 5.22
C THR A 224 -5.33 -27.61 4.55
N ASP A 225 -6.28 -26.67 4.47
CA ASP A 225 -7.59 -26.94 3.90
C ASP A 225 -7.46 -26.99 2.37
N THR A 226 -7.81 -28.13 1.80
CA THR A 226 -7.80 -28.36 0.34
C THR A 226 -9.19 -28.21 -0.28
N VAL A 227 -10.22 -28.06 0.55
CA VAL A 227 -11.62 -27.93 0.14
C VAL A 227 -12.20 -26.65 0.71
N CYS A 228 -12.72 -25.79 -0.16
CA CYS A 228 -13.37 -24.56 0.25
C CYS A 228 -14.77 -24.85 0.80
N PRO A 229 -15.18 -24.25 1.94
CA PRO A 229 -16.56 -24.30 2.40
C PRO A 229 -17.49 -23.61 1.39
N THR A 230 -18.74 -24.09 1.33
CA THR A 230 -19.78 -23.51 0.48
C THR A 230 -20.78 -22.72 1.35
N PRO A 231 -21.30 -21.57 0.89
CA PRO A 231 -21.08 -20.92 -0.42
C PRO A 231 -19.77 -20.09 -0.48
N ILE A 232 -19.15 -20.03 -1.67
CA ILE A 232 -17.94 -19.23 -1.91
C ILE A 232 -18.32 -17.85 -2.46
N ILE A 233 -18.32 -16.85 -1.59
CA ILE A 233 -18.61 -15.45 -1.90
C ILE A 233 -17.32 -14.74 -2.35
N THR A 234 -17.39 -14.02 -3.47
CA THR A 234 -16.27 -13.21 -4.00
C THR A 234 -16.01 -12.00 -3.11
N PHE A 235 -14.73 -11.72 -2.82
CA PHE A 235 -14.36 -10.52 -2.07
C PHE A 235 -14.73 -9.23 -2.80
N ASN A 236 -15.72 -8.51 -2.27
CA ASN A 236 -16.32 -7.35 -2.93
C ASN A 236 -16.63 -6.20 -1.96
N PRO A 237 -15.60 -5.59 -1.33
CA PRO A 237 -15.79 -4.50 -0.36
C PRO A 237 -16.43 -3.24 -0.98
N ALA A 238 -16.33 -3.07 -2.30
CA ALA A 238 -16.92 -1.93 -3.02
C ALA A 238 -18.38 -2.16 -3.45
N GLY A 239 -18.94 -3.36 -3.22
CA GLY A 239 -20.32 -3.68 -3.58
C GLY A 239 -20.61 -3.62 -5.08
N VAL A 240 -19.62 -3.94 -5.93
CA VAL A 240 -19.79 -3.98 -7.39
C VAL A 240 -20.89 -4.97 -7.77
N LYS A 241 -21.87 -4.55 -8.57
CA LYS A 241 -23.00 -5.39 -8.97
C LYS A 241 -22.67 -6.19 -10.23
N PRO A 242 -22.93 -7.51 -10.27
CA PRO A 242 -22.61 -8.37 -11.43
C PRO A 242 -23.23 -7.92 -12.76
N PHE A 243 -24.44 -7.34 -12.73
CA PHE A 243 -25.12 -6.90 -13.95
C PHE A 243 -24.53 -5.62 -14.58
N GLU A 244 -23.67 -4.93 -13.85
CA GLU A 244 -23.00 -3.70 -14.30
C GLU A 244 -21.56 -3.98 -14.73
N THR A 245 -21.08 -5.23 -14.58
CA THR A 245 -19.72 -5.63 -14.95
C THR A 245 -19.67 -6.07 -16.42
N PRO A 246 -18.68 -5.61 -17.22
CA PRO A 246 -18.47 -6.11 -18.58
C PRO A 246 -18.16 -7.62 -18.63
N PRO A 247 -18.21 -8.24 -19.81
CA PRO A 247 -17.75 -9.62 -19.98
C PRO A 247 -16.29 -9.80 -19.56
N ALA A 248 -15.96 -10.99 -19.04
CA ALA A 248 -14.63 -11.31 -18.52
C ALA A 248 -13.48 -10.96 -19.48
N GLY A 249 -12.59 -10.09 -19.03
CA GLY A 249 -11.43 -9.59 -19.77
C GLY A 249 -11.69 -8.40 -20.71
N TRP A 250 -12.92 -7.88 -20.77
CA TRP A 250 -13.27 -6.76 -21.66
C TRP A 250 -13.31 -5.40 -20.96
N GLY A 251 -13.69 -5.38 -19.69
CA GLY A 251 -13.69 -4.18 -18.83
C GLY A 251 -12.32 -3.78 -18.28
N THR A 252 -12.27 -2.61 -17.66
CA THR A 252 -11.15 -2.15 -16.83
C THR A 252 -11.23 -2.76 -15.43
N SER A 253 -10.08 -2.91 -14.75
CA SER A 253 -10.03 -3.62 -13.45
C SER A 253 -10.95 -3.05 -12.36
N ASP A 254 -11.23 -1.74 -12.42
CA ASP A 254 -12.12 -1.01 -11.51
C ASP A 254 -13.62 -1.27 -11.74
N GLN A 255 -13.99 -1.93 -12.85
CA GLN A 255 -15.37 -2.31 -13.13
C GLN A 255 -15.76 -3.66 -12.50
N TYR A 256 -14.81 -4.41 -11.95
CA TYR A 256 -15.04 -5.73 -11.35
C TYR A 256 -14.85 -5.68 -9.84
N ALA A 257 -15.47 -6.62 -9.13
CA ALA A 257 -15.22 -6.81 -7.71
C ALA A 257 -13.72 -7.06 -7.45
N VAL A 258 -13.21 -6.62 -6.30
CA VAL A 258 -11.77 -6.70 -5.97
C VAL A 258 -11.25 -8.13 -6.15
N GLY A 259 -12.00 -9.12 -5.68
CA GLY A 259 -11.65 -10.53 -5.78
C GLY A 259 -12.04 -11.24 -7.08
N ASP A 260 -12.70 -10.59 -8.02
CA ASP A 260 -13.11 -11.22 -9.29
C ASP A 260 -11.94 -11.23 -10.30
N LEU A 261 -11.05 -12.21 -10.16
CA LEU A 261 -9.89 -12.34 -11.05
C LEU A 261 -10.30 -12.82 -12.44
N THR A 262 -11.38 -13.59 -12.55
CA THR A 262 -11.90 -14.08 -13.83
C THR A 262 -12.44 -12.94 -14.67
N GLY A 263 -13.26 -12.07 -14.08
CA GLY A 263 -13.75 -10.86 -14.71
C GLY A 263 -12.60 -9.95 -15.16
N LYS A 264 -11.65 -9.69 -14.26
CA LYS A 264 -10.53 -8.77 -14.54
C LYS A 264 -9.55 -9.30 -15.58
N TYR A 265 -9.15 -10.56 -15.46
CA TYR A 265 -8.02 -11.12 -16.23
C TYR A 265 -8.49 -12.04 -17.35
N GLY A 266 -9.78 -12.33 -17.43
CA GLY A 266 -10.40 -13.19 -18.44
C GLY A 266 -10.30 -14.68 -18.13
N LEU A 267 -11.06 -15.46 -18.89
CA LEU A 267 -11.20 -16.91 -18.76
C LEU A 267 -9.94 -17.69 -19.16
N PHE A 268 -9.92 -18.97 -18.78
CA PHE A 268 -8.89 -19.95 -19.17
C PHE A 268 -9.30 -20.83 -20.36
N SER A 269 -10.47 -20.59 -20.96
CA SER A 269 -11.06 -21.42 -22.00
C SER A 269 -10.08 -21.76 -23.14
N GLY A 270 -9.89 -23.05 -23.39
CA GLY A 270 -9.05 -23.55 -24.49
C GLY A 270 -7.54 -23.44 -24.27
N LYS A 271 -7.07 -23.15 -23.05
CA LYS A 271 -5.64 -23.01 -22.75
C LYS A 271 -5.11 -24.22 -21.99
N ALA A 272 -4.15 -24.91 -22.60
CA ALA A 272 -3.39 -26.00 -21.96
C ALA A 272 -2.46 -25.46 -20.87
N ASP A 273 -1.86 -24.29 -21.04
CA ASP A 273 -1.08 -23.63 -19.99
C ASP A 273 -1.41 -22.13 -19.97
N VAL A 274 -1.38 -21.53 -18.78
CA VAL A 274 -1.62 -20.09 -18.61
C VAL A 274 -0.46 -19.48 -17.83
N TYR A 275 0.25 -18.58 -18.49
CA TYR A 275 1.21 -17.68 -17.88
C TYR A 275 0.80 -16.24 -18.15
N ARG A 276 0.55 -15.46 -17.09
CA ARG A 276 0.22 -14.02 -17.20
C ARG A 276 0.93 -13.23 -16.12
N GLN A 277 1.40 -12.04 -16.48
CA GLN A 277 1.87 -11.02 -15.54
C GLN A 277 1.02 -9.78 -15.74
N LEU A 278 0.36 -9.35 -14.67
CA LEU A 278 -0.66 -8.30 -14.71
C LEU A 278 -0.41 -7.33 -13.57
N LEU A 279 -0.60 -6.04 -13.81
CA LEU A 279 -0.58 -5.02 -12.77
C LEU A 279 -2.00 -4.61 -12.45
N ASP A 280 -2.42 -4.84 -11.21
CA ASP A 280 -3.77 -4.55 -10.75
C ASP A 280 -3.74 -3.46 -9.66
N PRO A 281 -4.08 -2.20 -10.01
CA PRO A 281 -4.17 -1.12 -9.04
C PRO A 281 -5.41 -1.23 -8.14
N THR A 282 -6.32 -2.15 -8.42
CA THR A 282 -7.60 -2.34 -7.71
C THR A 282 -7.59 -3.53 -6.77
N LEU A 283 -6.43 -4.19 -6.61
CA LEU A 283 -6.22 -5.31 -5.71
C LEU A 283 -5.17 -4.93 -4.64
N PRO A 284 -5.55 -4.17 -3.60
CA PRO A 284 -4.61 -3.83 -2.53
C PRO A 284 -4.21 -5.07 -1.73
N MET A 285 -2.91 -5.19 -1.37
CA MET A 285 -2.40 -6.25 -0.49
C MET A 285 -2.23 -5.80 0.97
N SER A 286 -2.66 -4.58 1.29
CA SER A 286 -2.73 -4.03 2.63
C SER A 286 -4.14 -3.50 2.86
N GLY A 287 -4.68 -3.74 4.05
CA GLY A 287 -5.92 -3.12 4.50
C GLY A 287 -5.76 -1.62 4.79
N PRO A 288 -6.88 -0.91 4.98
CA PRO A 288 -6.88 0.44 5.56
C PRO A 288 -6.35 0.45 7.00
#